data_AF-A0A2S8BSJ9-F1
#
_entry.id   AF-A0A2S8BSJ9-F1
#
_cell.length_a   1.000
_cell.length_b   1.000
_cell.length_c   1.000
_cell.angle_alpha   90.00
_cell.angle_beta   90.00
_cell.angle_gamma   90.00
#
_symmetry.space_group_name_H-M   'P 1'
#
loop_
_entity.id
_entity.type
_entity.pdbx_description
1 polymer ?
#
loop_
_entity_poly.entity_id
_entity_poly.type
_entity_poly.pdbx_seq_one_letter_code
_entity_poly.pdbx_strand_id
1 'polypeptide(L)'
;MPDDVELADAAGLPEVACTVWSNLVLTAQLGAGQLLLIHGGASGVGSHAIQVARELGARVAVTAGTPAKLDLCRQLGAEVTIAYRDEDFVARIQDVTDGAGADVILDIMGAAYLDRNIDALAADGQLVVIGMQGGVKGELNLGKLIGKRARVIGTALRGRPVTGPHGKARSWRR
;
A
#
# COMPACT_ATOMS: atom_id res chain seq x y z
N MET A 1 4.45 -20.70 17.73
CA MET A 1 5.34 -20.08 16.73
C MET A 1 5.77 -21.19 15.81
N PRO A 2 5.89 -20.97 14.48
CA PRO A 2 6.62 -21.91 13.64
C PRO A 2 8.04 -22.07 14.19
N ASP A 3 8.57 -23.29 14.18
CA ASP A 3 9.83 -23.65 14.88
C ASP A 3 11.09 -23.10 14.19
N ASP A 4 10.94 -22.36 13.09
CA ASP A 4 11.97 -21.96 12.13
C ASP A 4 12.13 -20.44 11.97
N VAL A 5 11.52 -19.62 12.85
CA VAL A 5 11.62 -18.14 12.79
C VAL A 5 12.43 -17.60 13.97
N GLU A 6 13.52 -16.90 13.67
CA GLU A 6 14.33 -16.14 14.65
C GLU A 6 13.45 -15.18 15.47
N LEU A 7 13.70 -15.09 16.78
CA LEU A 7 12.86 -14.36 17.76
C LEU A 7 12.68 -12.87 17.42
N ALA A 8 13.67 -12.25 16.75
CA ALA A 8 13.60 -10.86 16.30
C ALA A 8 12.64 -10.67 15.12
N ASP A 9 12.64 -11.61 14.17
CA ASP A 9 11.72 -11.61 13.02
C ASP A 9 10.29 -11.92 13.48
N ALA A 10 10.14 -12.81 14.47
CA ALA A 10 8.87 -13.17 15.08
C ALA A 10 8.11 -12.00 15.73
N ALA A 11 8.82 -11.00 16.29
CA ALA A 11 8.19 -9.89 17.01
C ALA A 11 7.58 -8.81 16.10
N GLY A 12 8.15 -8.61 14.90
CA GLY A 12 7.66 -7.63 13.91
C GLY A 12 6.53 -8.17 13.03
N LEU A 13 6.47 -9.50 12.85
CA LEU A 13 5.49 -10.17 11.99
C LEU A 13 4.03 -9.86 12.37
N PRO A 14 3.61 -9.86 13.65
CA PRO A 14 2.23 -9.53 14.01
C PRO A 14 1.84 -8.09 13.65
N GLU A 15 2.74 -7.10 13.84
CA GLU A 15 2.45 -5.71 13.49
C GLU A 15 2.32 -5.54 11.97
N VAL A 16 3.28 -6.08 11.21
CA VAL A 16 3.32 -6.01 9.75
C VAL A 16 2.09 -6.71 9.15
N ALA A 17 1.82 -7.95 9.59
CA ALA A 17 0.68 -8.72 9.12
C ALA A 17 -0.65 -8.04 9.43
N CYS A 18 -0.83 -7.54 10.66
CA CYS A 18 -2.03 -6.81 11.03
C CYS A 18 -2.17 -5.50 10.23
N THR A 19 -1.07 -4.79 9.96
CA THR A 19 -1.09 -3.57 9.16
C THR A 19 -1.54 -3.86 7.74
N VAL A 20 -0.92 -4.84 7.08
CA VAL A 20 -1.28 -5.23 5.70
C VAL A 20 -2.72 -5.71 5.65
N TRP A 21 -3.11 -6.67 6.49
CA TRP A 21 -4.45 -7.23 6.48
C TRP A 21 -5.53 -6.18 6.75
N SER A 22 -5.31 -5.34 7.77
CA SER A 22 -6.29 -4.31 8.11
C SER A 22 -6.44 -3.24 7.05
N ASN A 23 -5.39 -2.94 6.29
CA ASN A 23 -5.43 -1.93 5.25
C ASN A 23 -5.90 -2.48 3.91
N LEU A 24 -5.32 -3.58 3.42
CA LEU A 24 -5.67 -4.12 2.11
C LEU A 24 -7.00 -4.86 2.12
N VAL A 25 -7.26 -5.70 3.12
CA VAL A 25 -8.46 -6.55 3.13
C VAL A 25 -9.63 -5.84 3.81
N LEU A 26 -9.44 -5.28 5.00
CA LEU A 26 -10.55 -4.72 5.76
C LEU A 26 -10.94 -3.30 5.33
N THR A 27 -9.95 -2.46 5.00
CA THR A 27 -10.17 -1.07 4.62
C THR A 27 -10.35 -0.91 3.11
N ALA A 28 -9.37 -1.35 2.31
CA ALA A 28 -9.40 -1.19 0.87
C ALA A 28 -10.29 -2.21 0.15
N GLN A 29 -10.56 -3.35 0.80
CA GLN A 29 -11.30 -4.46 0.22
C GLN A 29 -10.70 -4.91 -1.12
N LEU A 30 -9.36 -4.95 -1.16
CA LEU A 30 -8.60 -5.34 -2.34
C LEU A 30 -9.02 -6.73 -2.81
N GLY A 31 -9.34 -6.84 -4.10
CA GLY A 31 -9.78 -8.07 -4.74
C GLY A 31 -9.04 -8.36 -6.05
N ALA A 32 -9.41 -9.48 -6.65
CA ALA A 32 -8.78 -9.96 -7.87
C ALA A 32 -8.90 -8.97 -9.03
N GLY A 33 -7.83 -8.85 -9.82
CA GLY A 33 -7.76 -7.98 -11.00
C GLY A 33 -7.53 -6.50 -10.70
N GLN A 34 -7.74 -6.04 -9.48
CA GLN A 34 -7.42 -4.66 -9.08
C GLN A 34 -5.91 -4.43 -9.05
N LEU A 35 -5.47 -3.23 -9.42
CA LEU A 35 -4.08 -2.81 -9.30
C LEU A 35 -3.82 -2.12 -7.97
N LEU A 36 -2.91 -2.71 -7.19
CA LEU A 36 -2.35 -2.11 -5.98
C LEU A 36 -0.99 -1.48 -6.29
N LEU A 37 -0.83 -0.19 -6.00
CA LEU A 37 0.47 0.48 -5.92
C LEU A 37 0.96 0.53 -4.46
N ILE A 38 2.18 0.05 -4.21
CA ILE A 38 2.80 0.06 -2.88
C ILE A 38 4.02 0.98 -2.89
N HIS A 39 4.05 1.99 -2.03
CA HIS A 39 5.26 2.76 -1.81
C HIS A 39 6.19 2.07 -0.82
N GLY A 40 7.49 2.03 -1.16
CA GLY A 40 8.50 1.36 -0.34
C GLY A 40 8.34 -0.15 -0.32
N GLY A 41 8.25 -0.77 -1.50
CA GLY A 41 7.97 -2.20 -1.68
C GLY A 41 8.92 -3.14 -0.92
N ALA A 42 10.18 -2.75 -0.74
CA ALA A 42 11.17 -3.55 0.00
C ALA A 42 11.21 -3.28 1.53
N SER A 43 10.22 -2.59 2.08
CA SER A 43 10.04 -2.45 3.53
C SER A 43 9.39 -3.69 4.14
N GLY A 44 9.35 -3.81 5.47
CA GLY A 44 8.62 -4.90 6.14
C GLY A 44 7.14 -4.94 5.74
N VAL A 45 6.46 -3.79 5.75
CA VAL A 45 5.06 -3.69 5.30
C VAL A 45 4.94 -3.94 3.80
N GLY A 46 5.80 -3.35 2.99
CA GLY A 46 5.76 -3.48 1.53
C GLY A 46 5.94 -4.93 1.06
N SER A 47 6.96 -5.60 1.57
CA SER A 47 7.30 -6.99 1.17
C SER A 47 6.20 -7.98 1.55
N HIS A 48 5.54 -7.77 2.68
CA HIS A 48 4.38 -8.56 3.08
C HIS A 48 3.13 -8.20 2.27
N ALA A 49 2.90 -6.91 1.99
CA ALA A 49 1.79 -6.43 1.17
C ALA A 49 1.81 -7.00 -0.25
N ILE A 50 2.99 -7.11 -0.88
CA ILE A 50 3.14 -7.73 -2.21
C ILE A 50 2.60 -9.16 -2.19
N GLN A 51 3.01 -9.96 -1.21
CA GLN A 51 2.63 -11.36 -1.11
C GLN A 51 1.13 -11.53 -0.85
N VAL A 52 0.56 -10.74 0.07
CA VAL A 52 -0.88 -10.77 0.36
C VAL A 52 -1.70 -10.34 -0.86
N ALA A 53 -1.30 -9.27 -1.54
CA ALA A 53 -2.01 -8.79 -2.73
C ALA A 53 -2.00 -9.83 -3.86
N ARG A 54 -0.87 -10.50 -4.08
CA ARG A 54 -0.77 -11.59 -5.05
C ARG A 54 -1.71 -12.75 -4.69
N GLU A 55 -1.79 -13.13 -3.42
CA GLU A 55 -2.69 -14.20 -2.97
C GLU A 55 -4.18 -13.83 -3.11
N LEU A 56 -4.51 -12.54 -3.03
CA LEU A 56 -5.86 -12.02 -3.31
C LEU A 56 -6.17 -11.95 -4.81
N GLY A 57 -5.22 -12.31 -5.69
CA GLY A 57 -5.35 -12.21 -7.15
C GLY A 57 -5.25 -10.78 -7.69
N ALA A 58 -4.77 -9.82 -6.88
CA ALA A 58 -4.55 -8.45 -7.31
C ALA A 58 -3.26 -8.33 -8.12
N ARG A 59 -3.21 -7.32 -9.00
CA ARG A 59 -1.98 -6.90 -9.69
C ARG A 59 -1.19 -5.98 -8.77
N VAL A 60 0.13 -6.07 -8.81
CA VAL A 60 0.99 -5.37 -7.85
C VAL A 60 2.03 -4.51 -8.56
N ALA A 61 1.98 -3.21 -8.31
CA ALA A 61 3.01 -2.24 -8.65
C ALA A 61 3.71 -1.75 -7.38
N VAL A 62 5.01 -1.49 -7.44
CA VAL A 62 5.78 -1.02 -6.28
C VAL A 62 6.77 0.07 -6.62
N THR A 63 7.06 0.95 -5.66
CA THR A 63 8.24 1.83 -5.74
C THR A 63 9.36 1.36 -4.81
N ALA A 64 10.60 1.36 -5.30
CA ALA A 64 11.79 1.11 -4.47
C ALA A 64 13.02 1.87 -5.00
N GLY A 65 14.03 2.04 -4.14
CA GLY A 65 15.11 3.00 -4.37
C GLY A 65 16.43 2.43 -4.89
N THR A 66 16.55 1.11 -5.05
CA THR A 66 17.76 0.46 -5.59
C THR A 66 17.38 -0.76 -6.44
N PRO A 67 18.22 -1.15 -7.42
CA PRO A 67 17.98 -2.35 -8.25
C PRO A 67 17.74 -3.61 -7.41
N ALA A 68 18.59 -3.88 -6.42
CA ALA A 68 18.44 -5.03 -5.54
C ALA A 68 17.09 -5.06 -4.78
N LYS A 69 16.57 -3.89 -4.38
CA LYS A 69 15.25 -3.79 -3.74
C LYS A 69 14.12 -4.05 -4.73
N LEU A 70 14.25 -3.61 -5.98
CA LEU A 70 13.28 -3.88 -7.04
C LEU A 70 13.28 -5.38 -7.38
N ASP A 71 14.45 -6.01 -7.49
CA ASP A 71 14.58 -7.45 -7.73
C ASP A 71 13.93 -8.28 -6.63
N LEU A 72 14.14 -7.91 -5.36
CA LEU A 72 13.43 -8.52 -4.24
C LEU A 72 11.91 -8.40 -4.42
N CYS A 73 11.40 -7.22 -4.79
CA CYS A 73 9.97 -7.04 -5.00
C CYS A 73 9.43 -7.92 -6.14
N ARG A 74 10.18 -8.08 -7.24
CA ARG A 74 9.80 -8.99 -8.35
C ARG A 74 9.70 -10.42 -7.86
N GLN A 75 10.69 -10.89 -7.10
CA GLN A 75 10.71 -12.23 -6.52
C GLN A 75 9.52 -12.48 -5.59
N LEU A 76 9.07 -11.46 -4.88
CA LEU A 76 7.90 -11.53 -4.00
C LEU A 76 6.55 -11.51 -4.74
N GLY A 77 6.54 -11.16 -6.03
CA GLY A 77 5.34 -11.16 -6.88
C GLY A 77 4.89 -9.79 -7.38
N ALA A 78 5.73 -8.75 -7.30
CA ALA A 78 5.44 -7.47 -7.94
C ALA A 78 5.53 -7.61 -9.46
N GLU A 79 4.43 -7.30 -10.16
CA GLU A 79 4.34 -7.26 -11.63
C GLU A 79 5.08 -6.03 -12.18
N VAL A 80 4.89 -4.89 -11.53
CA VAL A 80 5.49 -3.61 -11.94
C VAL A 80 6.39 -3.09 -10.84
N THR A 81 7.62 -2.76 -11.18
CA THR A 81 8.61 -2.20 -10.25
C THR A 81 9.11 -0.87 -10.77
N ILE A 82 9.08 0.15 -9.93
CA ILE A 82 9.37 1.53 -10.29
C ILE A 82 10.57 2.03 -9.48
N ALA A 83 11.67 2.34 -10.15
CA ALA A 83 12.84 2.95 -9.56
C ALA A 83 12.54 4.45 -9.28
N TYR A 84 11.99 4.80 -8.12
CA TYR A 84 11.49 6.17 -7.86
C TYR A 84 12.54 7.29 -7.96
N ARG A 85 13.83 6.94 -8.03
CA ARG A 85 14.94 7.89 -8.22
C ARG A 85 15.13 8.28 -9.68
N ASP A 86 14.73 7.41 -10.59
CA ASP A 86 15.01 7.49 -12.02
C ASP A 86 13.70 7.55 -12.84
N GLU A 87 12.57 7.13 -12.24
CA GLU A 87 11.25 7.05 -12.88
C GLU A 87 10.21 7.85 -12.11
N ASP A 88 9.27 8.43 -12.87
CA ASP A 88 8.06 9.03 -12.33
C ASP A 88 6.97 7.96 -12.12
N PHE A 89 6.60 7.71 -10.86
CA PHE A 89 5.62 6.66 -10.55
C PHE A 89 4.22 6.96 -11.10
N VAL A 90 3.83 8.23 -11.25
CA VAL A 90 2.52 8.59 -11.79
C VAL A 90 2.48 8.24 -13.27
N ALA A 91 3.50 8.68 -14.02
CA ALA A 91 3.61 8.38 -15.44
C ALA A 91 3.69 6.87 -15.69
N ARG A 92 4.47 6.15 -14.86
CA ARG A 92 4.62 4.70 -15.01
C ARG A 92 3.33 3.94 -14.71
N ILE A 93 2.56 4.37 -13.72
CA ILE A 93 1.24 3.78 -13.44
C ILE A 93 0.26 4.06 -14.57
N GLN A 94 0.23 5.27 -15.11
CA GLN A 94 -0.61 5.58 -16.27
C GLN A 94 -0.25 4.71 -17.48
N ASP A 95 1.04 4.52 -17.75
CA ASP A 95 1.52 3.68 -18.85
C ASP A 95 1.07 2.21 -18.71
N VAL A 96 1.29 1.57 -17.55
CA VAL A 96 0.91 0.15 -17.34
C VAL A 96 -0.59 -0.11 -17.20
N THR A 97 -1.40 0.95 -17.20
CA THR A 97 -2.85 0.89 -17.04
C THR A 97 -3.62 1.55 -18.17
N ASP A 98 -2.96 1.90 -19.27
CA ASP A 98 -3.55 2.63 -20.41
C ASP A 98 -4.32 3.89 -19.96
N GLY A 99 -3.75 4.60 -18.97
CA GLY A 99 -4.28 5.82 -18.39
C GLY A 99 -5.33 5.63 -17.30
N ALA A 100 -5.71 4.39 -16.96
CA ALA A 100 -6.74 4.14 -15.96
C ALA A 100 -6.29 4.53 -14.54
N GLY A 101 -5.06 4.20 -14.13
CA GLY A 101 -4.53 4.40 -12.77
C GLY A 101 -4.63 3.18 -11.87
N ALA A 102 -4.15 3.29 -10.63
CA ALA A 102 -4.21 2.24 -9.61
C ALA A 102 -5.54 2.28 -8.82
N ASP A 103 -6.16 1.13 -8.59
CA ASP A 103 -7.39 1.02 -7.79
C ASP A 103 -7.13 1.34 -6.30
N VAL A 104 -5.98 0.89 -5.79
CA VAL A 104 -5.58 1.07 -4.40
C VAL A 104 -4.12 1.53 -4.36
N ILE A 105 -3.82 2.52 -3.51
CA ILE A 105 -2.45 2.92 -3.18
C ILE A 105 -2.22 2.71 -1.69
N LEU A 106 -1.16 1.97 -1.32
CA LEU A 106 -0.67 1.85 0.04
C LEU A 106 0.54 2.77 0.24
N ASP A 107 0.35 3.82 1.04
CA ASP A 107 1.29 4.93 1.14
C ASP A 107 1.97 5.05 2.50
N ILE A 108 3.30 5.07 2.49
CA ILE A 108 4.16 5.32 3.65
C ILE A 108 4.79 6.73 3.65
N MET A 109 4.64 7.47 2.54
CA MET A 109 5.29 8.76 2.34
C MET A 109 4.44 9.89 2.92
N GLY A 110 3.12 9.86 2.78
CA GLY A 110 2.25 10.92 3.28
C GLY A 110 2.44 12.22 2.50
N ALA A 111 2.84 13.30 3.17
CA ALA A 111 2.78 14.65 2.61
C ALA A 111 3.46 14.80 1.23
N ALA A 112 4.67 14.27 1.06
CA ALA A 112 5.42 14.42 -0.19
C ALA A 112 4.71 13.83 -1.42
N TYR A 113 3.91 12.78 -1.25
CA TYR A 113 3.23 12.09 -2.36
C TYR A 113 1.73 12.34 -2.41
N LEU A 114 1.16 13.10 -1.46
CA LEU A 114 -0.29 13.21 -1.27
C LEU A 114 -1.05 13.60 -2.54
N ASP A 115 -0.71 14.71 -3.19
CA ASP A 115 -1.40 15.16 -4.41
C ASP A 115 -1.11 14.23 -5.61
N ARG A 116 0.14 13.77 -5.74
CA ARG A 116 0.58 12.88 -6.82
C ARG A 116 -0.07 11.49 -6.76
N ASN A 117 -0.36 11.02 -5.55
CA ASN A 117 -1.10 9.77 -5.37
C ASN A 117 -2.51 9.89 -5.93
N ILE A 118 -3.15 11.08 -5.87
CA ILE A 118 -4.44 11.27 -6.53
C ILE A 118 -4.30 11.22 -8.05
N ASP A 119 -3.21 11.75 -8.61
CA ASP A 119 -2.97 11.66 -10.06
C ASP A 119 -2.79 10.20 -10.53
N ALA A 120 -2.12 9.37 -9.72
CA ALA A 120 -1.89 7.96 -10.00
C ALA A 120 -3.11 7.05 -9.72
N LEU A 121 -4.10 7.51 -8.96
CA LEU A 121 -5.31 6.73 -8.67
C LEU A 121 -6.20 6.55 -9.89
N ALA A 122 -6.89 5.43 -9.96
CA ALA A 122 -8.02 5.23 -10.84
C ALA A 122 -9.25 6.01 -10.38
N ALA A 123 -10.25 6.10 -11.27
CA ALA A 123 -11.58 6.53 -10.86
C ALA A 123 -12.12 5.56 -9.79
N ASP A 124 -12.79 6.11 -8.79
CA ASP A 124 -13.29 5.40 -7.58
C ASP A 124 -12.18 4.76 -6.71
N GLY A 125 -10.92 5.07 -7.00
CA GLY A 125 -9.75 4.52 -6.31
C GLY A 125 -9.56 5.02 -4.88
N GLN A 126 -8.71 4.30 -4.14
CA GLN A 126 -8.50 4.53 -2.71
C GLN A 126 -7.02 4.71 -2.36
N LEU A 127 -6.68 5.86 -1.75
CA LEU A 127 -5.39 6.12 -1.13
C LEU A 127 -5.45 5.77 0.36
N VAL A 128 -4.67 4.77 0.77
CA VAL A 128 -4.54 4.33 2.17
C VAL A 128 -3.19 4.78 2.72
N VAL A 129 -3.21 5.82 3.56
CA VAL A 129 -2.01 6.42 4.16
C VAL A 129 -1.74 5.77 5.52
N ILE A 130 -0.57 5.14 5.64
CA ILE A 130 -0.12 4.39 6.83
C ILE A 130 1.20 4.90 7.40
N GLY A 131 1.84 5.86 6.72
CA GLY A 131 3.11 6.45 7.13
C GLY A 131 3.26 7.89 6.66
N MET A 132 4.27 8.56 7.22
CA MET A 132 4.53 10.00 7.02
C MET A 132 6.01 10.26 6.77
N GLN A 133 6.72 9.34 6.10
CA GLN A 133 8.17 9.43 5.87
C GLN A 133 8.56 10.65 5.03
N GLY A 134 7.66 11.08 4.13
CA GLY A 134 7.76 12.30 3.33
C GLY A 134 7.09 13.51 3.97
N GLY A 135 6.77 13.46 5.27
CA GLY A 135 6.21 14.58 6.03
C GLY A 135 4.76 14.36 6.48
N VAL A 136 4.34 15.16 7.47
CA VAL A 136 3.05 15.05 8.18
C VAL A 136 1.97 16.01 7.69
N LYS A 137 2.34 17.01 6.88
CA LYS A 137 1.42 18.03 6.34
C LYS A 137 1.76 18.30 4.88
N GLY A 138 0.77 18.21 4.01
CA GLY A 138 0.87 18.51 2.58
C GLY A 138 -0.42 19.16 2.08
N GLU A 139 -0.41 19.57 0.82
CA GLU A 139 -1.57 20.13 0.12
C GLU A 139 -2.21 19.06 -0.76
N LEU A 140 -3.54 19.12 -0.88
CA LEU A 140 -4.33 18.21 -1.69
C LEU A 140 -5.29 19.01 -2.55
N ASN A 141 -5.21 18.84 -3.87
CA ASN A 141 -6.18 19.44 -4.76
C ASN A 141 -7.51 18.67 -4.70
N LEU A 142 -8.51 19.27 -4.04
CA LEU A 142 -9.83 18.67 -3.88
C LEU A 142 -10.59 18.49 -5.21
N GLY A 143 -10.27 19.29 -6.24
CA GLY A 143 -10.84 19.12 -7.58
C GLY A 143 -10.44 17.78 -8.20
N LYS A 144 -9.17 17.37 -8.02
CA LYS A 144 -8.68 16.05 -8.48
C LYS A 144 -9.39 14.92 -7.74
N LEU A 145 -9.52 15.06 -6.42
CA LEU A 145 -10.18 14.07 -5.56
C LEU A 145 -11.64 13.86 -5.97
N ILE A 146 -12.40 14.95 -6.10
CA ILE A 146 -13.81 14.91 -6.49
C ILE A 146 -13.97 14.39 -7.92
N GLY A 147 -13.13 14.85 -8.87
CA GLY A 147 -13.17 14.41 -10.26
C GLY A 147 -12.99 12.90 -10.42
N LYS A 148 -12.14 12.27 -9.60
CA LYS A 148 -11.95 10.82 -9.56
C LYS A 148 -12.95 10.09 -8.66
N ARG A 149 -13.78 10.79 -7.88
CA ARG A 149 -14.59 10.19 -6.78
C ARG A 149 -13.73 9.36 -5.81
N ALA A 150 -12.47 9.76 -5.67
CA ALA A 150 -11.47 9.01 -4.94
C ALA A 150 -11.62 9.18 -3.42
N ARG A 151 -11.01 8.26 -2.67
CA ARG A 151 -11.03 8.26 -1.20
C ARG A 151 -9.61 8.41 -0.66
N VAL A 152 -9.44 9.21 0.39
CA VAL A 152 -8.20 9.27 1.18
C VAL A 152 -8.51 8.77 2.58
N ILE A 153 -7.78 7.74 3.01
CA ILE A 153 -8.03 7.03 4.26
C ILE A 153 -6.72 6.99 5.04
N GLY A 154 -6.69 7.63 6.21
CA GLY A 154 -5.59 7.49 7.17
C GLY A 154 -5.86 6.34 8.13
N THR A 155 -4.89 5.45 8.34
CA THR A 155 -5.00 4.41 9.37
C THR A 155 -3.75 4.36 10.25
N ALA A 156 -3.95 3.94 11.50
CA ALA A 156 -2.86 3.67 12.43
C ALA A 156 -3.18 2.44 13.26
N LEU A 157 -2.27 1.46 13.29
CA LEU A 157 -2.49 0.23 14.05
C LEU A 157 -2.37 0.48 15.57
N ARG A 158 -1.41 1.30 16.00
CA ARG A 158 -1.13 1.57 17.43
C ARG A 158 -2.25 2.30 18.16
N GLY A 159 -3.04 3.11 17.44
CA GLY A 159 -4.16 3.88 18.00
C GLY A 159 -5.53 3.18 18.00
N ARG A 160 -5.65 1.96 17.44
CA ARG A 160 -6.95 1.26 17.41
C ARG A 160 -7.35 0.78 18.80
N PRO A 161 -8.63 0.98 19.22
CA PRO A 161 -9.17 0.40 20.44
C PRO A 161 -8.93 -1.12 20.52
N VAL A 162 -8.75 -1.66 21.72
CA VAL A 162 -8.59 -3.10 21.92
C VAL A 162 -9.91 -3.84 21.64
N THR A 163 -11.04 -3.20 21.99
CA THR A 163 -12.41 -3.73 21.82
C THR A 163 -13.30 -2.70 21.11
N GLY A 164 -14.48 -3.14 20.64
CA GLY A 164 -15.47 -2.29 19.96
C GLY A 164 -15.49 -2.42 18.43
N PRO A 165 -16.39 -1.70 17.74
CA PRO A 165 -16.64 -1.86 16.30
C PRO A 165 -15.42 -1.58 15.39
N HIS A 166 -14.41 -0.85 15.90
CA HIS A 166 -13.14 -0.56 15.21
C HIS A 166 -11.93 -1.22 15.90
N GLY A 167 -12.17 -2.23 16.74
CA GLY A 167 -11.15 -2.86 17.58
C GLY A 167 -10.25 -3.85 16.84
N LYS A 168 -9.05 -4.08 17.38
CA LYS A 168 -8.05 -5.01 16.83
C LYS A 168 -8.58 -6.45 16.70
N ALA A 169 -9.52 -6.86 17.55
CA ALA A 169 -10.06 -8.22 17.59
C ALA A 169 -10.89 -8.66 16.37
N ARG A 170 -11.31 -7.74 15.48
CA ARG A 170 -12.12 -8.09 14.30
C ARG A 170 -11.32 -8.78 13.19
N SER A 171 -9.98 -8.72 13.21
CA SER A 171 -9.13 -9.29 12.15
C SER A 171 -9.11 -10.82 12.07
N TRP A 172 -9.73 -11.54 13.02
CA TRP A 172 -9.64 -13.01 13.16
C TRP A 172 -10.99 -13.74 13.12
N ARG A 173 -12.06 -13.10 12.67
CA ARG A 173 -13.38 -13.73 12.54
C ARG A 173 -13.98 -13.46 11.17
N ARG A 174 -13.67 -14.32 10.19
CA ARG A 174 -14.59 -14.91 9.21
C ARG A 174 -13.84 -15.92 8.36
#